data_AF-A0A4Y2HDZ7-F1
#
_entry.id   AF-A0A4Y2HDZ7-F1
#
_cell.length_a   1.000
_cell.length_b   1.000
_cell.length_c   1.000
_cell.angle_alpha   90.00
_cell.angle_beta   90.00
_cell.angle_gamma   90.00
#
_symmetry.space_group_name_H-M   'P 1'
#
loop_
_entity.id
_entity.type
_entity.pdbx_description
1 polymer ?
#
loop_
_entity_poly.entity_id
_entity_poly.type
_entity_poly.pdbx_seq_one_letter_code
_entity_poly.pdbx_strand_id
1 'polypeptide(L)'
;MTSLLLWWFVRAKREKIQELIQKLDYVKEEMEQSDFQEALRRSKMAAVFAILVICLQPFVLSLRYLANQGESLACILIHSSSERNVQSVLAILLHESASIYVNTSITYAFALFYSLYCRIFASSLKNREQPVPRAFHLYQQVLKIFKEMEDSLSPLIFIAFAHFLVSLFKDMVVLVIVLQNGKGWNFLSYGVDFLIIGALTTVVVLSADGLQKRADFLRRFLSTFVPYDLKISCARILEDREDLKLTGWGVFAIRKPLLLTLVAWLISYGVIILQFYSA
;
A
#
# COMPACT_ATOMS: atom_id res chain seq x y z
N MET A 1 1.04 -3.99 17.17
CA MET A 1 2.36 -4.67 17.10
C MET A 1 3.00 -4.59 15.72
N THR A 2 2.28 -4.91 14.64
CA THR A 2 2.81 -4.84 13.26
C THR A 2 3.33 -3.46 12.84
N SER A 3 2.67 -2.38 13.28
CA SER A 3 3.04 -1.01 12.92
C SER A 3 4.36 -0.54 13.55
N LEU A 4 4.64 -1.01 14.78
CA LEU A 4 5.93 -0.76 15.45
C LEU A 4 7.07 -1.54 14.78
N LEU A 5 6.80 -2.78 14.35
CA LEU A 5 7.77 -3.54 13.55
C LEU A 5 8.03 -2.83 12.22
N LEU A 6 6.99 -2.39 11.51
CA LEU A 6 7.13 -1.65 10.27
C LEU A 6 7.95 -0.37 10.49
N TRP A 7 7.66 0.39 11.56
CA TRP A 7 8.44 1.57 11.93
C TRP A 7 9.92 1.27 12.14
N TRP A 8 10.21 0.22 12.91
CA TRP A 8 11.57 -0.19 13.23
C TRP A 8 12.33 -0.63 11.97
N PHE A 9 11.69 -1.39 11.08
CA PHE A 9 12.27 -1.78 9.81
C PHE A 9 12.51 -0.59 8.87
N VAL A 10 11.55 0.35 8.77
CA VAL A 10 11.73 1.58 7.99
C VAL A 10 12.91 2.38 8.53
N ARG A 11 13.04 2.49 9.86
CA ARG A 11 14.18 3.16 10.50
C ARG A 11 15.50 2.43 10.23
N ALA A 12 15.52 1.11 10.34
CA ALA A 12 16.71 0.29 10.09
C ALA A 12 17.15 0.32 8.62
N LYS A 13 16.22 0.52 7.69
CA LYS A 13 16.50 0.59 6.24
C LYS A 13 16.55 2.01 5.70
N ARG A 14 16.56 3.04 6.56
CA ARG A 14 16.44 4.45 6.17
C ARG A 14 17.48 4.87 5.13
N GLU A 15 18.74 4.52 5.34
CA GLU A 15 19.84 4.87 4.43
C GLU A 15 19.62 4.28 3.03
N LYS A 16 19.27 2.99 2.96
CA LYS A 16 18.94 2.32 1.69
C LYS A 16 17.73 2.94 1.00
N ILE A 17 16.70 3.33 1.75
CA ILE A 17 15.52 4.03 1.21
C ILE A 17 15.93 5.39 0.63
N GLN A 18 16.82 6.13 1.31
CA GLN A 18 17.35 7.39 0.80
C GLN A 18 18.18 7.21 -0.47
N GLU A 19 19.02 6.18 -0.53
CA GLU A 19 19.77 5.81 -1.75
C GLU A 19 18.83 5.48 -2.91
N LEU A 20 17.75 4.73 -2.67
CA LEU A 20 16.75 4.42 -3.69
C LEU A 20 16.06 5.69 -4.23
N ILE A 21 15.79 6.67 -3.37
CA ILE A 21 15.23 7.97 -3.76
C ILE A 21 16.23 8.74 -4.63
N GLN A 22 17.51 8.80 -4.23
CA GLN A 22 18.55 9.47 -5.01
C GLN A 22 18.75 8.82 -6.40
N LYS A 23 18.68 7.49 -6.48
CA LYS A 23 18.73 6.77 -7.77
C LYS A 23 17.52 7.08 -8.65
N LEU A 24 16.35 7.32 -8.05
CA LEU A 24 15.16 7.76 -8.78
C LEU A 24 15.35 9.17 -9.35
N ASP A 25 16.05 10.06 -8.65
CA ASP A 25 16.35 11.42 -9.14
C ASP A 25 17.26 11.40 -10.37
N TYR A 26 18.23 10.47 -10.45
CA TYR A 26 19.02 10.27 -11.66
C TYR A 26 18.13 9.83 -12.85
N VAL A 27 17.22 8.88 -12.62
CA VAL A 27 16.29 8.38 -13.63
C VAL A 27 15.25 9.43 -14.05
N LYS A 28 14.96 10.39 -13.16
CA LYS A 28 14.07 11.53 -13.42
C LYS A 28 14.68 12.53 -14.41
N GLU A 29 15.99 12.69 -14.45
CA GLU A 29 16.65 13.55 -15.47
C GLU A 29 16.40 13.03 -16.90
N GLU A 30 16.12 11.73 -17.06
CA GLU A 30 15.75 11.13 -18.34
C GLU A 30 14.24 11.15 -18.64
N MET A 31 13.38 11.56 -17.70
CA MET A 31 11.94 11.69 -17.92
C MET A 31 11.59 12.98 -18.65
N GLU A 32 10.56 12.94 -19.52
CA GLU A 32 9.98 14.17 -20.04
C GLU A 32 9.31 14.95 -18.91
N GLN A 33 9.45 16.27 -18.98
CA GLN A 33 8.91 17.19 -17.98
C GLN A 33 7.39 17.03 -17.80
N SER A 34 6.66 16.64 -18.86
CA SER A 34 5.21 16.38 -18.87
C SER A 34 4.83 15.15 -18.04
N ASP A 35 5.47 14.00 -18.28
CA ASP A 35 5.23 12.75 -17.53
C ASP A 35 5.61 12.92 -16.04
N PHE A 36 6.68 13.65 -15.76
CA PHE A 36 7.09 13.95 -14.39
C PHE A 36 6.06 14.84 -13.67
N GLN A 37 5.57 15.89 -14.34
CA GLN A 37 4.53 16.75 -13.78
C GLN A 37 3.23 15.99 -13.51
N GLU A 38 2.84 15.07 -14.39
CA GLU A 38 1.65 14.24 -14.17
C GLU A 38 1.84 13.30 -12.96
N ALA A 39 2.98 12.63 -12.87
CA ALA A 39 3.32 11.77 -11.73
C ALA A 39 3.34 12.58 -10.41
N LEU A 40 3.95 13.77 -10.43
CA LEU A 40 3.99 14.67 -9.28
C LEU A 40 2.58 15.13 -8.88
N ARG A 41 1.73 15.51 -9.83
CA ARG A 41 0.33 15.90 -9.56
C ARG A 41 -0.45 14.75 -8.92
N ARG A 42 -0.31 13.53 -9.43
CA ARG A 42 -0.93 12.33 -8.85
C ARG A 42 -0.39 12.04 -7.45
N SER A 43 0.92 12.22 -7.21
CA SER A 43 1.53 12.05 -5.88
C SER A 43 0.99 13.05 -4.86
N LYS A 44 0.83 14.32 -5.25
CA LYS A 44 0.25 15.37 -4.41
C LYS A 44 -1.20 15.06 -4.07
N MET A 45 -2.00 14.65 -5.05
CA MET A 45 -3.39 14.23 -4.80
C MET A 45 -3.47 13.02 -3.87
N ALA A 46 -2.59 12.03 -4.04
CA ALA A 46 -2.55 10.85 -3.16
C ALA A 46 -2.13 11.21 -1.72
N ALA A 47 -1.16 12.11 -1.55
CA ALA A 47 -0.74 12.59 -0.24
C ALA A 47 -1.86 13.38 0.46
N VAL A 48 -2.52 14.30 -0.25
CA VAL A 48 -3.68 15.05 0.28
C VAL A 48 -4.79 14.09 0.69
N PHE A 49 -5.11 13.11 -0.15
CA PHE A 49 -6.11 12.10 0.17
C PHE A 49 -5.75 11.29 1.42
N ALA A 50 -4.50 10.84 1.55
CA ALA A 50 -4.08 10.11 2.75
C ALA A 50 -4.10 10.97 4.02
N ILE A 51 -3.73 12.25 3.93
CA ILE A 51 -3.86 13.18 5.07
C ILE A 51 -5.34 13.33 5.46
N LEU A 52 -6.23 13.51 4.47
CA LEU A 52 -7.67 13.57 4.72
C LEU A 52 -8.17 12.30 5.40
N VAL A 53 -7.78 11.12 4.92
CA VAL A 53 -8.17 9.84 5.53
C VAL A 53 -7.65 9.73 6.97
N ILE A 54 -6.37 10.03 7.20
CA ILE A 54 -5.75 9.95 8.54
C ILE A 54 -6.42 10.92 9.52
N CYS A 55 -6.87 12.09 9.06
CA CYS A 55 -7.57 13.06 9.90
C CYS A 55 -9.06 12.71 10.12
N LEU A 56 -9.72 12.16 9.10
CA LEU A 56 -11.16 11.90 9.13
C LEU A 56 -11.50 10.60 9.86
N GLN A 57 -10.65 9.58 9.75
CA GLN A 57 -10.82 8.30 10.44
C GLN A 57 -10.98 8.41 11.96
N PRO A 58 -10.12 9.12 12.72
CA PRO A 58 -10.30 9.28 14.16
C PRO A 58 -11.55 10.07 14.53
N PHE A 59 -11.96 11.02 13.69
CA PHE A 59 -13.21 11.75 13.89
C PHE A 59 -14.42 10.82 13.77
N VAL A 60 -14.44 9.95 12.75
CA VAL A 60 -15.49 8.93 12.58
C VAL A 60 -15.52 7.95 13.74
N LEU A 61 -14.37 7.44 14.20
CA LEU A 61 -14.32 6.54 15.35
C LEU A 61 -14.77 7.21 16.65
N SER A 62 -14.39 8.47 16.87
CA SER A 62 -14.81 9.25 18.05
C SER A 62 -16.32 9.50 18.04
N LEU A 63 -16.88 9.90 16.90
CA LEU A 63 -18.33 10.04 16.72
C LEU A 63 -19.06 8.73 16.98
N ARG A 64 -18.49 7.61 16.54
CA ARG A 64 -19.06 6.29 16.76
C ARG A 64 -19.03 5.87 18.23
N TYR A 65 -17.93 6.15 18.94
CA TYR A 65 -17.85 5.93 20.37
C TYR A 65 -18.93 6.73 21.12
N LEU A 66 -19.08 8.01 20.77
CA LEU A 66 -20.12 8.88 21.31
C LEU A 66 -21.54 8.37 21.00
N ALA A 67 -21.80 7.94 19.77
CA ALA A 67 -23.09 7.41 19.34
C ALA A 67 -23.45 6.10 20.07
N ASN A 68 -22.50 5.17 20.20
CA ASN A 68 -22.72 3.92 20.93
C ASN A 68 -22.83 4.16 22.44
N GLN A 69 -22.11 5.14 22.99
CA GLN A 69 -22.31 5.54 24.38
C GLN A 69 -23.66 6.22 24.60
N GLY A 70 -24.26 6.88 23.60
CA GLY A 70 -25.59 7.49 23.68
C GLY A 70 -26.69 6.57 24.23
N GLU A 71 -26.64 5.27 23.92
CA GLU A 71 -27.56 4.26 24.47
C GLU A 71 -27.35 4.03 25.98
N SER A 72 -26.11 4.16 26.48
CA SER A 72 -25.75 4.05 27.92
C SER A 72 -25.79 5.38 28.68
N LEU A 73 -25.49 6.48 27.98
CA LEU A 73 -25.43 7.85 28.49
C LEU A 73 -26.83 8.40 28.69
N ALA A 74 -27.86 7.93 27.98
CA ALA A 74 -29.25 8.30 28.26
C ALA A 74 -29.67 7.96 29.71
N CYS A 75 -29.09 6.91 30.32
CA CYS A 75 -29.28 6.60 31.75
C CYS A 75 -28.42 7.46 32.69
N ILE A 76 -27.25 7.93 32.26
CA ILE A 76 -26.28 8.68 33.10
C ILE A 76 -26.50 10.20 33.02
N LEU A 77 -26.96 10.72 31.87
CA LEU A 77 -27.26 12.15 31.65
C LEU A 77 -28.43 12.66 32.48
N ILE A 78 -29.29 11.77 33.00
CA ILE A 78 -30.32 12.14 33.97
C ILE A 78 -29.71 12.49 35.34
N HIS A 79 -28.42 12.17 35.59
CA HIS A 79 -27.84 12.29 36.93
C HIS A 79 -26.60 13.17 37.12
N SER A 80 -25.95 13.72 36.07
CA SER A 80 -24.88 14.70 36.30
C SER A 80 -24.60 15.67 35.14
N SER A 81 -24.97 16.94 35.33
CA SER A 81 -24.45 18.14 34.66
C SER A 81 -22.94 18.31 34.95
N SER A 82 -22.06 18.92 34.16
CA SER A 82 -22.09 19.56 32.83
C SER A 82 -20.65 19.91 32.36
N GLU A 83 -19.57 19.63 33.11
CA GLU A 83 -18.19 20.01 32.72
C GLU A 83 -17.19 18.83 32.61
N ARG A 84 -17.40 17.72 33.35
CA ARG A 84 -16.53 16.52 33.23
C ARG A 84 -16.66 15.79 31.89
N ASN A 85 -17.77 15.99 31.17
CA ASN A 85 -18.05 15.27 29.93
C ASN A 85 -17.28 15.82 28.73
N VAL A 86 -16.95 17.11 28.67
CA VAL A 86 -16.18 17.66 27.53
C VAL A 86 -14.72 17.24 27.61
N GLN A 87 -14.13 17.23 28.82
CA GLN A 87 -12.76 16.78 29.04
C GLN A 87 -12.60 15.28 28.75
N SER A 88 -13.60 14.45 29.06
CA SER A 88 -13.56 13.01 28.75
C SER A 88 -13.67 12.76 27.25
N VAL A 89 -14.54 13.48 26.53
CA VAL A 89 -14.68 13.33 25.07
C VAL A 89 -13.42 13.77 24.32
N LEU A 90 -12.82 14.90 24.71
CA LEU A 90 -11.56 15.36 24.11
C LEU A 90 -10.42 14.37 24.39
N ALA A 91 -10.34 13.83 25.61
CA ALA A 91 -9.34 12.82 25.96
C ALA A 91 -9.50 11.54 25.13
N ILE A 92 -10.74 11.08 24.91
CA ILE A 92 -11.04 9.91 24.07
C ILE A 92 -10.68 10.19 22.61
N LEU A 93 -11.05 11.35 22.08
CA LEU A 93 -10.71 11.73 20.71
C LEU A 93 -9.20 11.83 20.50
N LEU A 94 -8.47 12.41 21.45
CA LEU A 94 -7.00 12.47 21.41
C LEU A 94 -6.38 11.08 21.51
N HIS A 95 -6.91 10.20 22.37
CA HIS A 95 -6.42 8.84 22.51
C HIS A 95 -6.63 8.03 21.23
N GLU A 96 -7.84 8.07 20.66
CA GLU A 96 -8.15 7.40 19.39
C GLU A 96 -7.36 7.98 18.23
N SER A 97 -7.20 9.30 18.18
CA SER A 97 -6.35 9.96 17.18
C SER A 97 -4.90 9.51 17.28
N ALA A 98 -4.33 9.48 18.49
CA ALA A 98 -2.96 9.02 18.71
C ALA A 98 -2.81 7.54 18.36
N SER A 99 -3.78 6.70 18.77
CA SER A 99 -3.78 5.26 18.49
C SER A 99 -3.84 4.98 16.98
N ILE A 100 -4.78 5.61 16.26
CA ILE A 100 -4.89 5.46 14.81
C ILE A 100 -3.63 6.00 14.15
N TYR A 101 -3.19 7.21 14.50
CA TYR A 101 -1.99 7.79 13.92
C TYR A 101 -0.78 6.87 14.07
N VAL A 102 -0.52 6.34 15.27
CA VAL A 102 0.61 5.43 15.51
C VAL A 102 0.45 4.11 14.74
N ASN A 103 -0.78 3.59 14.64
CA ASN A 103 -1.01 2.27 14.06
C ASN A 103 -1.14 2.27 12.53
N THR A 104 -1.68 3.33 11.92
CA THR A 104 -2.00 3.35 10.48
C THR A 104 -1.08 4.27 9.69
N SER A 105 -0.61 5.40 10.25
CA SER A 105 0.11 6.42 9.46
C SER A 105 1.33 5.87 8.73
N ILE A 106 2.10 4.99 9.39
CA ILE A 106 3.34 4.42 8.85
C ILE A 106 3.04 3.46 7.72
N THR A 107 2.02 2.60 7.88
CA THR A 107 1.62 1.65 6.84
C THR A 107 1.10 2.39 5.61
N TYR A 108 0.30 3.44 5.82
CA TYR A 108 -0.21 4.29 4.73
C TYR A 108 0.93 5.03 4.02
N ALA A 109 1.83 5.66 4.79
CA ALA A 109 2.98 6.37 4.25
C ALA A 109 3.88 5.43 3.44
N PHE A 110 4.14 4.23 3.95
CA PHE A 110 4.91 3.21 3.26
C PHE A 110 4.22 2.73 1.97
N ALA A 111 2.92 2.40 2.03
CA ALA A 111 2.17 1.95 0.86
C ALA A 111 2.10 3.01 -0.24
N LEU A 112 1.90 4.28 0.14
CA LEU A 112 1.97 5.41 -0.78
C LEU A 112 3.36 5.58 -1.37
N PHE A 113 4.41 5.57 -0.53
CA PHE A 113 5.79 5.69 -0.98
C PHE A 113 6.11 4.60 -2.01
N TYR A 114 5.86 3.34 -1.66
CA TYR A 114 6.12 2.19 -2.54
C TYR A 114 5.33 2.27 -3.85
N SER A 115 4.04 2.61 -3.78
CA SER A 115 3.19 2.72 -4.97
C SER A 115 3.63 3.87 -5.88
N LEU A 116 4.01 5.02 -5.31
CA LEU A 116 4.50 6.17 -6.06
C LEU A 116 5.87 5.88 -6.67
N TYR A 117 6.77 5.27 -5.92
CA TYR A 117 8.08 4.83 -6.41
C TYR A 117 7.91 3.90 -7.61
N CYS A 118 7.09 2.85 -7.47
CA CYS A 118 6.81 1.92 -8.56
C CYS A 118 6.22 2.63 -9.79
N ARG A 119 5.31 3.59 -9.60
CA ARG A 119 4.71 4.33 -10.72
C ARG A 119 5.67 5.28 -11.41
N ILE A 120 6.47 6.04 -10.65
CA ILE A 120 7.48 6.94 -11.23
C ILE A 120 8.52 6.11 -11.99
N PHE A 121 8.99 5.03 -11.39
CA PHE A 121 9.94 4.14 -12.04
C PHE A 121 9.34 3.42 -13.26
N ALA A 122 8.07 3.03 -13.20
CA ALA A 122 7.38 2.51 -14.38
C ALA A 122 7.29 3.59 -15.48
N SER A 123 7.00 4.85 -15.13
CA SER A 123 6.93 5.96 -16.08
C SER A 123 8.25 6.25 -16.77
N SER A 124 9.39 6.14 -16.08
CA SER A 124 10.70 6.31 -16.71
C SER A 124 11.07 5.17 -17.67
N LEU A 125 10.51 3.98 -17.47
CA LEU A 125 10.67 2.82 -18.36
C LEU A 125 9.83 2.88 -19.64
N LYS A 126 9.09 3.96 -19.90
CA LYS A 126 8.22 4.06 -21.08
C LYS A 126 9.09 4.12 -22.34
N ASN A 127 8.95 3.13 -23.22
CA ASN A 127 9.64 3.05 -24.50
C ASN A 127 9.41 4.34 -25.31
N ARG A 128 10.41 5.21 -25.30
CA ARG A 128 10.67 6.10 -26.41
C ARG A 128 11.60 5.38 -27.36
N GLU A 129 11.61 5.78 -28.62
CA GLU A 129 12.45 5.28 -29.70
C GLU A 129 13.95 5.49 -29.38
N GLN A 130 14.42 4.82 -28.34
CA GLN A 130 15.79 4.93 -27.85
C GLN A 130 16.65 4.00 -28.68
N PRO A 131 17.85 4.44 -29.09
CA PRO A 131 18.80 3.56 -29.75
C PRO A 131 19.15 2.39 -28.82
N VAL A 132 19.25 1.19 -29.39
CA VAL A 132 19.55 -0.08 -28.69
C VAL A 132 20.65 0.03 -27.62
N PRO A 133 21.82 0.69 -27.84
CA PRO A 133 22.85 0.80 -26.80
C PRO A 133 22.40 1.60 -25.57
N ARG A 134 21.57 2.63 -25.75
CA ARG A 134 21.04 3.42 -24.62
C ARG A 134 19.98 2.63 -23.85
N ALA A 135 19.09 1.94 -24.56
CA ALA A 135 18.11 1.05 -23.96
C ALA A 135 18.77 -0.08 -23.14
N PHE A 136 19.91 -0.60 -23.61
CA PHE A 136 20.69 -1.61 -22.88
C PHE A 136 21.31 -1.07 -21.59
N HIS A 137 21.94 0.10 -21.63
CA HIS A 137 22.50 0.73 -20.43
C HIS A 137 21.39 1.05 -19.40
N LEU A 138 20.26 1.56 -19.87
CA LEU A 138 19.07 1.82 -19.06
C LEU A 138 18.57 0.51 -18.41
N TYR A 139 18.50 -0.59 -19.16
CA TYR A 139 18.08 -1.89 -18.61
C TYR A 139 19.04 -2.42 -17.54
N GLN A 140 20.35 -2.25 -17.69
CA GLN A 140 21.32 -2.62 -16.65
C GLN A 140 21.12 -1.81 -15.36
N GLN A 141 20.83 -0.51 -15.47
CA GLN A 141 20.50 0.32 -14.32
C GLN A 141 19.19 -0.11 -13.67
N VAL A 142 18.18 -0.43 -14.49
CA VAL A 142 16.88 -0.91 -14.02
C VAL A 142 17.04 -2.20 -13.23
N LEU A 143 17.84 -3.16 -13.72
CA LEU A 143 18.13 -4.39 -12.99
C LEU A 143 18.75 -4.13 -11.62
N LYS A 144 19.74 -3.23 -11.54
CA LYS A 144 20.38 -2.85 -10.28
C LYS A 144 19.38 -2.22 -9.30
N ILE A 145 18.60 -1.24 -9.77
CA ILE A 145 17.59 -0.55 -8.96
C ILE A 145 16.53 -1.55 -8.48
N PHE A 146 16.08 -2.44 -9.36
CA PHE A 146 15.06 -3.43 -9.04
C PHE A 146 15.54 -4.42 -7.97
N LYS A 147 16.78 -4.90 -8.08
CA LYS A 147 17.38 -5.79 -7.07
C LYS A 147 17.53 -5.10 -5.72
N GLU A 148 18.01 -3.87 -5.70
CA GLU A 148 18.12 -3.09 -4.46
C GLU A 148 16.77 -2.76 -3.84
N MET A 149 15.76 -2.49 -4.68
CA MET A 149 14.39 -2.28 -4.25
C MET A 149 13.82 -3.54 -3.61
N GLU A 150 14.04 -4.71 -4.21
CA GLU A 150 13.66 -5.99 -3.64
C GLU A 150 14.39 -6.22 -2.29
N ASP A 151 15.71 -6.11 -2.24
CA ASP A 151 16.50 -6.32 -1.01
C ASP A 151 16.14 -5.37 0.15
N SER A 152 15.65 -4.17 -0.18
CA SER A 152 15.34 -3.12 0.80
C SER A 152 13.86 -3.09 1.20
N LEU A 153 12.94 -3.22 0.24
CA LEU A 153 11.51 -3.01 0.44
C LEU A 153 10.74 -4.33 0.57
N SER A 154 11.26 -5.46 0.09
CA SER A 154 10.56 -6.76 0.12
C SER A 154 10.10 -7.18 1.53
N PRO A 155 10.93 -7.08 2.59
CA PRO A 155 10.47 -7.35 3.97
C PRO A 155 9.43 -6.34 4.47
N LEU A 156 9.54 -5.06 4.08
CA LEU A 156 8.59 -4.03 4.45
C LEU A 156 7.22 -4.27 3.81
N ILE A 157 7.20 -4.69 2.54
CA ILE A 157 5.98 -5.04 1.83
C ILE A 157 5.34 -6.26 2.47
N PHE A 158 6.12 -7.28 2.85
CA PHE A 158 5.60 -8.43 3.57
C PHE A 158 4.88 -8.03 4.86
N ILE A 159 5.50 -7.19 5.70
CA ILE A 159 4.89 -6.71 6.94
C ILE A 159 3.65 -5.86 6.66
N ALA A 160 3.68 -4.99 5.65
CA ALA A 160 2.55 -4.17 5.26
C ALA A 160 1.37 -5.02 4.77
N PHE A 161 1.61 -6.06 3.95
CA PHE A 161 0.58 -7.00 3.52
C PHE A 161 0.01 -7.83 4.67
N ALA A 162 0.86 -8.30 5.58
CA ALA A 162 0.39 -8.99 6.78
C ALA A 162 -0.54 -8.08 7.61
N HIS A 163 -0.18 -6.80 7.75
CA HIS A 163 -1.05 -5.82 8.40
C HIS A 163 -2.36 -5.60 7.65
N PHE A 164 -2.33 -5.44 6.32
CA PHE A 164 -3.55 -5.29 5.52
C PHE A 164 -4.47 -6.51 5.62
N LEU A 165 -3.91 -7.71 5.55
CA LEU A 165 -4.65 -8.97 5.69
C LEU A 165 -5.34 -9.08 7.04
N VAL A 166 -4.60 -8.87 8.13
CA VAL A 166 -5.15 -8.92 9.49
C VAL A 166 -6.28 -7.90 9.65
N SER A 167 -6.09 -6.69 9.14
CA SER A 167 -7.13 -5.65 9.22
C SER A 167 -8.35 -5.99 8.37
N LEU A 168 -8.17 -6.47 7.14
CA LEU A 168 -9.29 -6.88 6.27
C LEU A 168 -10.11 -8.02 6.88
N PHE A 169 -9.45 -9.05 7.43
CA PHE A 169 -10.14 -10.15 8.09
C PHE A 169 -10.86 -9.69 9.37
N LYS A 170 -10.23 -8.82 10.16
CA LYS A 170 -10.86 -8.22 11.35
C LYS A 170 -12.11 -7.43 10.96
N ASP A 171 -11.99 -6.53 9.98
CA ASP A 171 -13.10 -5.68 9.54
C ASP A 171 -14.23 -6.52 8.94
N MET A 172 -13.89 -7.60 8.23
CA MET A 172 -14.86 -8.56 7.72
C MET A 172 -15.66 -9.25 8.84
N VAL A 173 -14.98 -9.77 9.87
CA VAL A 173 -15.65 -10.40 11.04
C VAL A 173 -16.62 -9.41 11.68
N VAL A 174 -16.15 -8.18 11.92
CA VAL A 174 -16.98 -7.18 12.59
C VAL A 174 -18.16 -6.74 11.71
N LEU A 175 -17.96 -6.60 10.40
CA LEU A 175 -19.03 -6.29 9.46
C LEU A 175 -20.13 -7.35 9.47
N VAL A 176 -19.77 -8.64 9.49
CA VAL A 176 -20.75 -9.74 9.58
C VAL A 176 -21.53 -9.68 10.90
N ILE A 177 -20.84 -9.50 12.02
CA ILE A 177 -21.48 -9.38 13.35
C ILE A 177 -22.42 -8.17 13.40
N VAL A 178 -22.02 -7.04 12.86
CA VAL A 178 -22.84 -5.82 12.83
C VAL A 178 -24.05 -5.99 11.93
N LEU A 179 -23.89 -6.64 10.77
CA LEU A 179 -24.96 -6.92 9.82
C LEU A 179 -26.07 -7.75 10.47
N GLN A 180 -25.70 -8.77 11.25
CA GLN A 180 -26.67 -9.62 11.96
C GLN A 180 -27.38 -8.88 13.10
N ASN A 181 -26.67 -8.02 13.82
CA ASN A 181 -27.22 -7.28 14.97
C ASN A 181 -28.03 -6.03 14.57
N GLY A 182 -28.19 -5.73 13.28
CA GLY A 182 -29.03 -4.63 12.79
C GLY A 182 -28.54 -3.21 13.10
N LYS A 183 -27.30 -3.04 13.61
CA LYS A 183 -26.75 -1.72 13.98
C LYS A 183 -26.17 -1.00 12.75
N GLY A 184 -27.05 -0.46 11.89
CA GLY A 184 -26.70 0.13 10.59
C GLY A 184 -25.62 1.23 10.61
N TRP A 185 -25.51 2.03 11.67
CA TRP A 185 -24.46 3.06 11.77
C TRP A 185 -23.04 2.48 11.91
N ASN A 186 -22.91 1.37 12.64
CA ASN A 186 -21.61 0.69 12.81
C ASN A 186 -21.15 0.05 11.49
N PHE A 187 -22.08 -0.36 10.62
CA PHE A 187 -21.78 -0.95 9.32
C PHE A 187 -21.06 0.03 8.40
N LEU A 188 -21.50 1.29 8.39
CA LEU A 188 -20.95 2.32 7.51
C LEU A 188 -19.49 2.66 7.89
N SER A 189 -19.17 2.74 9.19
CA SER A 189 -17.80 2.99 9.67
C SER A 189 -16.83 1.88 9.25
N TYR A 190 -17.14 0.61 9.57
CA TYR A 190 -16.26 -0.51 9.24
C TYR A 190 -16.20 -0.79 7.74
N GLY A 191 -17.29 -0.51 7.01
CA GLY A 191 -17.33 -0.64 5.56
C GLY A 191 -16.36 0.33 4.89
N VAL A 192 -16.26 1.56 5.39
CA VAL A 192 -15.30 2.56 4.90
C VAL A 192 -13.86 2.12 5.18
N ASP A 193 -13.56 1.67 6.40
CA ASP A 193 -12.21 1.17 6.74
C ASP A 193 -11.81 -0.01 5.85
N PHE A 194 -12.71 -0.99 5.68
CA PHE A 194 -12.52 -2.14 4.80
C PHE A 194 -12.23 -1.71 3.34
N LEU A 195 -13.01 -0.76 2.82
CA LEU A 195 -12.83 -0.23 1.46
C LEU A 195 -11.49 0.50 1.30
N ILE A 196 -11.08 1.30 2.28
CA ILE A 196 -9.81 2.04 2.23
C ILE A 196 -8.64 1.06 2.22
N ILE A 197 -8.63 0.05 3.10
CA ILE A 197 -7.55 -0.95 3.16
C ILE A 197 -7.53 -1.80 1.89
N GLY A 198 -8.70 -2.18 1.36
CA GLY A 198 -8.82 -2.87 0.08
C GLY A 198 -8.28 -2.05 -1.08
N ALA A 199 -8.60 -0.74 -1.11
CA ALA A 199 -8.09 0.18 -2.13
C ALA A 199 -6.57 0.34 -2.04
N LEU A 200 -5.99 0.50 -0.85
CA LEU A 200 -4.54 0.59 -0.65
C LEU A 200 -3.82 -0.68 -1.11
N THR A 201 -4.33 -1.84 -0.71
CA THR A 201 -3.79 -3.15 -1.13
C THR A 201 -3.82 -3.26 -2.65
N THR A 202 -4.94 -2.88 -3.27
CA THR A 202 -5.09 -2.85 -4.73
C THR A 202 -4.10 -1.91 -5.39
N VAL A 203 -3.93 -0.69 -4.88
CA VAL A 203 -2.99 0.30 -5.44
C VAL A 203 -1.55 -0.19 -5.36
N VAL A 204 -1.15 -0.80 -4.24
CA VAL A 204 0.18 -1.38 -4.06
C VAL A 204 0.42 -2.49 -5.08
N VAL A 205 -0.51 -3.45 -5.20
CA VAL A 205 -0.36 -4.55 -6.17
C VAL A 205 -0.31 -4.06 -7.60
N LEU A 206 -1.24 -3.17 -7.99
CA LEU A 206 -1.32 -2.66 -9.36
C LEU A 206 -0.09 -1.84 -9.74
N SER A 207 0.47 -1.08 -8.80
CA SER A 207 1.68 -0.28 -9.05
C SER A 207 2.91 -1.18 -9.25
N ALA A 208 3.07 -2.21 -8.41
CA ALA A 208 4.14 -3.19 -8.55
C ALA A 208 4.00 -4.05 -9.82
N ASP A 209 2.79 -4.48 -10.17
CA ASP A 209 2.49 -5.22 -11.40
C ASP A 209 2.77 -4.37 -12.65
N GLY A 210 2.42 -3.09 -12.61
CA GLY A 210 2.69 -2.13 -13.69
C GLY A 210 4.18 -1.93 -13.93
N LEU A 211 4.99 -1.80 -12.86
CA LEU A 211 6.44 -1.71 -12.95
C LEU A 211 7.05 -2.98 -13.55
N GLN A 212 6.70 -4.16 -13.02
CA GLN A 212 7.18 -5.45 -13.51
C GLN A 212 6.88 -5.63 -15.00
N LYS A 213 5.65 -5.33 -15.44
CA LYS A 213 5.27 -5.44 -16.85
C LYS A 213 6.08 -4.55 -17.77
N ARG A 214 6.41 -3.33 -17.34
CA ARG A 214 7.24 -2.41 -18.15
C ARG A 214 8.69 -2.85 -18.20
N ALA A 215 9.22 -3.34 -17.08
CA ALA A 215 10.57 -3.92 -17.05
C ALA A 215 10.68 -5.17 -17.94
N ASP A 216 9.68 -6.06 -17.89
CA ASP A 216 9.59 -7.24 -18.75
C ASP A 216 9.43 -6.88 -20.23
N PHE A 217 8.68 -5.81 -20.53
CA PHE A 217 8.56 -5.32 -21.91
C PHE A 217 9.88 -4.79 -22.45
N LEU A 218 10.60 -3.98 -21.67
CA LEU A 218 11.94 -3.48 -22.04
C LEU A 218 12.92 -4.64 -22.28
N ARG A 219 12.87 -5.67 -21.43
CA ARG A 219 13.65 -6.89 -21.60
C ARG A 219 13.33 -7.59 -22.93
N ARG A 220 12.05 -7.80 -23.24
CA ARG A 220 11.61 -8.45 -24.50
C ARG A 220 11.97 -7.63 -25.74
N PHE A 221 11.93 -6.31 -25.63
CA PHE A 221 12.39 -5.42 -26.69
C PHE A 221 13.89 -5.63 -26.97
N LEU A 222 14.72 -5.60 -25.92
CA LEU A 222 16.16 -5.85 -26.05
C LEU A 222 16.47 -7.26 -26.55
N SER A 223 15.74 -8.30 -26.12
CA SER A 223 15.98 -9.66 -26.61
C SER A 223 15.67 -9.83 -28.11
N THR A 224 14.75 -9.02 -28.65
CA THR A 224 14.29 -9.12 -30.05
C THR A 224 15.15 -8.28 -31.00
N PHE A 225 15.61 -7.10 -30.56
CA PHE A 225 16.23 -6.09 -31.43
C PHE A 225 17.75 -5.93 -31.25
N VAL A 226 18.40 -6.66 -30.34
CA VAL A 226 19.87 -6.58 -30.18
C VAL A 226 20.58 -7.34 -31.32
N PRO A 227 21.44 -6.68 -32.12
CA PRO A 227 22.21 -7.32 -33.19
C PRO A 227 23.21 -8.34 -32.64
N TYR A 228 23.54 -9.33 -33.46
CA TYR A 228 24.35 -10.51 -33.09
C TYR A 228 25.73 -10.19 -32.47
N ASP A 229 26.31 -9.02 -32.77
CA ASP A 229 27.62 -8.62 -32.21
C ASP A 229 27.55 -8.15 -30.74
N LEU A 230 26.40 -7.62 -30.31
CA LEU A 230 26.13 -7.25 -28.91
C LEU A 230 25.59 -8.43 -28.10
N LYS A 231 25.22 -9.55 -28.74
CA LYS A 231 24.69 -10.75 -28.05
C LYS A 231 25.66 -11.37 -27.07
N ILE A 232 26.98 -11.29 -27.28
CA ILE A 232 27.97 -11.93 -26.40
C ILE A 232 28.06 -11.19 -25.06
N SER A 233 28.06 -9.85 -25.06
CA SER A 233 27.98 -9.04 -23.84
C SER A 233 26.57 -8.99 -23.24
N CYS A 234 25.52 -9.14 -24.06
CA CYS A 234 24.14 -9.28 -23.61
C CYS A 234 23.80 -10.68 -23.10
N ALA A 235 24.58 -11.72 -23.41
CA ALA A 235 24.28 -13.11 -23.08
C ALA A 235 24.14 -13.31 -21.56
N ARG A 236 25.00 -12.65 -20.77
CA ARG A 236 24.92 -12.66 -19.29
C ARG A 236 23.65 -12.04 -18.72
N ILE A 237 23.07 -11.08 -19.44
CA ILE A 237 21.84 -10.36 -19.05
C ILE A 237 20.60 -11.10 -19.55
N LEU A 238 20.72 -11.84 -20.67
CA LEU A 238 19.71 -12.80 -21.12
C LEU A 238 19.72 -14.11 -20.32
N GLU A 239 20.84 -14.49 -19.72
CA GLU A 239 21.00 -15.68 -18.85
C GLU A 239 20.26 -15.54 -17.52
N ASP A 240 19.97 -14.31 -17.07
CA ASP A 240 19.10 -14.05 -15.93
C ASP A 240 17.63 -14.33 -16.31
N ARG A 241 17.34 -15.60 -16.60
CA ARG A 241 16.06 -16.11 -17.13
C ARG A 241 14.88 -15.92 -16.20
N GLU A 242 15.12 -15.55 -14.95
CA GLU A 242 14.05 -15.27 -14.01
C GLU A 242 13.43 -13.91 -14.36
N ASP A 243 12.11 -13.87 -14.52
CA ASP A 243 11.40 -12.59 -14.68
C ASP A 243 11.71 -11.70 -13.49
N LEU A 244 11.83 -10.38 -13.73
CA LEU A 244 11.95 -9.43 -12.65
C LEU A 244 10.67 -9.49 -11.81
N LYS A 245 10.79 -10.06 -10.61
CA LYS A 245 9.66 -10.31 -9.72
C LYS A 245 9.84 -9.49 -8.45
N LEU A 246 8.85 -8.65 -8.17
CA LEU A 246 8.73 -8.02 -6.87
C LEU A 246 7.99 -8.96 -5.96
N THR A 247 8.58 -9.27 -4.81
CA THR A 247 8.01 -10.23 -3.87
C THR A 247 7.80 -9.60 -2.49
N GLY A 248 6.92 -10.20 -1.71
CA GLY A 248 6.85 -9.98 -0.28
C GLY A 248 7.79 -10.96 0.43
N TRP A 249 9.02 -10.55 0.64
CA TRP A 249 10.10 -11.30 1.29
C TRP A 249 10.34 -12.71 0.70
N GLY A 250 10.21 -12.86 -0.61
CA GLY A 250 10.33 -14.15 -1.32
C GLY A 250 9.13 -15.10 -1.14
N VAL A 251 8.14 -14.75 -0.31
CA VAL A 251 7.01 -15.63 0.03
C VAL A 251 5.92 -15.60 -1.03
N PHE A 252 5.60 -14.42 -1.55
CA PHE A 252 4.56 -14.24 -2.57
C PHE A 252 4.96 -13.19 -3.60
N ALA A 253 4.57 -13.39 -4.85
CA ALA A 253 4.78 -12.41 -5.91
C ALA A 253 3.68 -11.32 -5.87
N ILE A 254 4.09 -10.05 -5.91
CA ILE A 254 3.18 -8.90 -5.89
C ILE A 254 2.70 -8.63 -7.33
N ARG A 255 1.74 -9.44 -7.79
CA ARG A 255 1.15 -9.35 -9.14
C ARG A 255 -0.37 -9.37 -9.06
N LYS A 256 -1.07 -8.96 -10.13
CA LYS A 256 -2.54 -8.95 -10.20
C LYS A 256 -3.24 -10.23 -9.69
N PRO A 257 -2.75 -11.46 -9.96
CA PRO A 257 -3.36 -12.68 -9.43
C PRO A 257 -3.47 -12.71 -7.91
N LEU A 258 -2.57 -12.03 -7.18
CA LEU A 258 -2.66 -11.91 -5.73
C LEU A 258 -3.97 -11.27 -5.28
N LEU A 259 -4.49 -10.27 -6.01
CA LEU A 259 -5.78 -9.64 -5.69
C LEU A 259 -6.95 -10.62 -5.87
N LEU A 260 -6.91 -11.46 -6.89
CA LEU A 260 -7.92 -12.50 -7.09
C LEU A 260 -7.89 -13.52 -5.95
N THR A 261 -6.70 -13.95 -5.53
CA THR A 261 -6.54 -14.83 -4.36
C THR A 261 -7.06 -14.18 -3.08
N LEU A 262 -6.75 -12.90 -2.86
CA LEU A 262 -7.24 -12.14 -1.70
C LEU A 262 -8.77 -12.03 -1.69
N VAL A 263 -9.38 -11.71 -2.82
CA VAL A 263 -10.84 -11.64 -2.95
C VAL A 263 -11.48 -13.01 -2.70
N ALA A 264 -10.91 -14.08 -3.26
CA ALA A 264 -11.38 -15.43 -3.02
C ALA A 264 -11.30 -15.80 -1.54
N TRP A 265 -10.18 -15.49 -0.87
CA TRP A 265 -10.02 -15.72 0.57
C TRP A 265 -11.01 -14.94 1.41
N LEU A 266 -11.24 -13.66 1.09
CA LEU A 266 -12.23 -12.85 1.78
C LEU A 266 -13.62 -13.47 1.62
N ILE A 267 -14.04 -13.80 0.40
CA ILE A 267 -15.34 -14.44 0.16
C ILE A 267 -15.46 -15.75 0.94
N SER A 268 -14.49 -16.66 0.81
CA SER A 268 -14.49 -17.95 1.51
C SER A 268 -14.57 -17.78 3.02
N TYR A 269 -13.75 -16.90 3.58
CA TYR A 269 -13.76 -16.62 5.02
C TYR A 269 -15.07 -15.97 5.48
N GLY A 270 -15.62 -15.06 4.68
CA GLY A 270 -16.92 -14.44 4.93
C GLY A 270 -18.06 -15.44 5.00
N VAL A 271 -18.11 -16.39 4.06
CA VAL A 271 -19.10 -17.47 4.05
C VAL A 271 -18.95 -18.33 5.31
N ILE A 272 -17.72 -18.67 5.70
CA ILE A 272 -17.45 -19.44 6.93
C ILE A 272 -17.97 -18.68 8.16
N ILE A 273 -17.64 -17.40 8.32
CA ILE A 273 -18.12 -16.59 9.45
C ILE A 273 -19.64 -16.54 9.47
N LEU A 274 -20.27 -16.27 8.31
CA LEU A 274 -21.73 -16.23 8.21
C LEU A 274 -22.36 -17.53 8.68
N GLN A 275 -21.84 -18.68 8.26
CA GLN A 275 -22.33 -19.99 8.70
C GLN A 275 -22.19 -20.20 10.21
N PHE A 276 -21.04 -19.85 10.79
CA PHE A 276 -20.79 -20.00 12.23
C PHE A 276 -21.67 -19.09 13.11
N TYR A 277 -22.04 -17.91 12.61
CA TYR A 277 -22.86 -16.96 13.35
C TYR A 277 -24.36 -17.01 12.99
N SER A 278 -24.76 -17.73 11.94
CA SER A 278 -26.17 -17.97 11.59
C SER A 278 -26.75 -19.24 12.22
N ALA A 279 -25.88 -20.08 12.80
CA ALA A 279 -26.25 -21.29 13.55
C ALA A 279 -26.52 -20.95 15.02
#